data_AF-A0A8S9YXT0-F1
#
_entry.id   AF-A0A8S9YXT0-F1
#
_cell.length_a   1.000
_cell.length_b   1.000
_cell.length_c   1.000
_cell.angle_alpha   90.00
_cell.angle_beta   90.00
_cell.angle_gamma   90.00
#
_symmetry.space_group_name_H-M   'P 1'
#
loop_
_entity.id
_entity.type
_entity.pdbx_description
1 polymer ?
#
loop_
_entity_poly.entity_id
_entity_poly.type
_entity_poly.pdbx_seq_one_letter_code
_entity_poly.pdbx_strand_id
1 'polypeptide(L)'
;MSFLLEEALDGLKKIRELQDLRDDPARWSELPRDQQIARMSTLESTERQVRSYLTLANQTVSMLFHLTSEIQGPFLRPEIVDRLAAMLNFNLVQLCGPRCSSLKVRNPESYGWAPKTLLAQIVSIYRHLDTEDGQFALAVSKDDRCYSQDLFTQAHMLMSRHAIQTPEELDRFSRLGAKAEEISKTRTEVDYGEIPSEFCDTLIDTLMDDPVMLPQSQAVVDRSTIMRHLLNQETDPFNRMPLTESELIPLPDLKARIISWKSEREAQWKCRQLEKKGDS
;
A
#
# COMPACT_ATOMS: atom_id res chain seq x y z
N MET A 1 0.84 -2.93 8.98
CA MET A 1 1.90 -1.91 8.87
C MET A 1 1.28 -0.52 8.71
N SER A 2 0.46 -0.23 7.67
CA SER A 2 -0.20 1.08 7.47
C SER A 2 -0.84 1.68 8.73
N PHE A 3 -1.66 0.89 9.44
CA PHE A 3 -2.31 1.30 10.69
C PHE A 3 -1.31 1.68 11.80
N LEU A 4 -0.17 1.00 11.90
CA LEU A 4 0.78 1.21 12.99
C LEU A 4 1.42 2.60 12.93
N LEU A 5 1.82 3.03 11.73
CA LEU A 5 2.46 4.34 11.56
C LEU A 5 1.44 5.48 11.71
N GLU A 6 0.23 5.31 11.18
CA GLU A 6 -0.85 6.29 11.34
C GLU A 6 -1.20 6.50 12.82
N GLU A 7 -1.50 5.43 13.56
CA GLU A 7 -1.81 5.52 14.99
C GLU A 7 -0.64 6.05 15.82
N ALA A 8 0.59 5.72 15.44
CA ALA A 8 1.77 6.26 16.09
C ALA A 8 1.89 7.78 15.90
N LEU A 9 1.64 8.29 14.68
CA LEU A 9 1.67 9.73 14.40
C LEU A 9 0.58 10.49 15.16
N ASP A 10 -0.64 9.96 15.18
CA ASP A 10 -1.77 10.55 15.92
C ASP A 10 -1.51 10.51 17.43
N GLY A 11 -0.99 9.39 17.94
CA GLY A 11 -0.57 9.26 19.32
C GLY A 11 0.54 10.23 19.70
N LEU A 12 1.57 10.41 18.87
CA LEU A 12 2.65 11.36 19.09
C LEU A 12 2.15 12.81 19.13
N LYS A 13 1.21 13.17 18.24
CA LYS A 13 0.56 14.48 18.26
C LYS A 13 -0.18 14.71 19.58
N LYS A 14 -0.97 13.72 20.02
CA LYS A 14 -1.70 13.77 21.29
C LYS A 14 -0.77 13.85 22.50
N ILE A 15 0.33 13.10 22.51
CA ILE A 15 1.37 13.17 23.55
C ILE A 15 1.92 14.59 23.64
N ARG A 16 2.25 15.20 22.50
CA ARG A 16 2.74 16.58 22.47
C ARG A 16 1.74 17.57 23.04
N GLU A 17 0.47 17.49 22.63
CA GLU A 17 -0.59 18.36 23.15
C GLU A 17 -0.76 18.24 24.67
N LEU A 18 -0.70 17.02 25.21
CA LEU A 18 -0.79 16.76 26.65
C LEU A 18 0.46 17.25 27.40
N GLN A 19 1.65 17.09 26.82
CA GLN A 19 2.91 17.62 27.39
C GLN A 19 2.93 19.15 27.38
N ASP A 20 2.49 19.78 26.29
CA ASP A 20 2.39 21.24 26.19
C ASP A 20 1.38 21.80 27.20
N LEU A 21 0.24 21.12 27.43
CA LEU A 21 -0.73 21.50 28.45
C LEU A 21 -0.19 21.34 29.88
N ARG A 22 0.54 20.25 30.16
CA ARG A 22 1.15 20.01 31.47
C ARG A 22 2.23 21.04 31.81
N ASP A 23 2.98 21.46 30.81
CA ASP A 23 4.12 22.36 30.98
C ASP A 23 3.72 23.85 30.89
N ASP A 24 2.42 24.14 30.75
CA ASP A 24 1.83 25.48 30.88
C ASP A 24 1.18 25.62 32.28
N PRO A 25 1.86 26.22 33.28
CA PRO A 25 1.37 26.27 34.65
C PRO A 25 0.06 27.06 34.80
N ALA A 26 -0.18 28.06 33.93
CA ALA A 26 -1.40 28.86 33.97
C ALA A 26 -2.60 28.00 33.58
N ARG A 27 -2.52 27.32 32.44
CA ARG A 27 -3.60 26.44 31.97
C ARG A 27 -3.74 25.17 32.80
N TRP A 28 -2.63 24.63 33.31
CA TRP A 28 -2.65 23.39 34.09
C TRP A 28 -3.31 23.57 35.45
N SER A 29 -3.02 24.69 36.14
CA SER A 29 -3.56 24.98 37.48
C SER A 29 -5.05 25.31 37.47
N GLU A 30 -5.59 25.80 36.34
CA GLU A 30 -7.03 26.02 36.15
C GLU A 30 -7.85 24.73 36.09
N LEU A 31 -7.22 23.60 35.75
CA LEU A 31 -7.92 22.32 35.64
C LEU A 31 -8.21 21.71 37.03
N PRO A 32 -9.41 21.13 37.24
CA PRO A 32 -9.71 20.35 38.44
C PRO A 32 -8.72 19.19 38.63
N ARG A 33 -8.41 18.85 39.87
CA ARG A 33 -7.43 17.81 40.22
C ARG A 33 -7.71 16.45 39.57
N ASP A 34 -8.98 16.06 39.48
CA ASP A 34 -9.39 14.80 38.83
C ASP A 34 -9.07 14.82 37.33
N GLN A 35 -9.25 15.97 36.67
CA GLN A 35 -8.89 16.12 35.26
C GLN A 35 -7.38 16.09 35.08
N GLN A 36 -6.60 16.71 35.96
CA GLN A 36 -5.14 16.64 35.91
C GLN A 36 -4.65 15.18 35.99
N ILE A 37 -5.18 14.39 36.94
CA ILE A 37 -4.86 12.96 37.10
C ILE A 37 -5.26 12.17 35.84
N ALA A 38 -6.47 12.38 35.32
CA ALA A 38 -6.94 11.70 34.12
C ALA A 38 -6.08 12.02 32.88
N ARG A 39 -5.64 13.29 32.71
CA ARG A 39 -4.76 13.71 31.61
C ARG A 39 -3.37 13.10 31.73
N MET A 40 -2.80 13.02 32.93
CA MET A 40 -1.54 12.34 33.19
C MET A 40 -1.63 10.84 32.91
N SER A 41 -2.70 10.17 33.36
CA SER A 41 -2.94 8.76 33.06
C SER A 41 -3.09 8.51 31.55
N THR A 42 -3.80 9.40 30.85
CA THR A 42 -3.95 9.34 29.38
C THR A 42 -2.60 9.52 28.68
N LEU A 43 -1.77 10.45 29.16
CA LEU A 43 -0.42 10.67 28.62
C LEU A 43 0.41 9.39 28.74
N GLU A 44 0.51 8.81 29.95
CA GLU A 44 1.28 7.58 30.19
C GLU A 44 0.77 6.38 29.39
N SER A 45 -0.55 6.25 29.23
CA SER A 45 -1.15 5.20 28.40
C SER A 45 -0.81 5.39 26.92
N THR A 46 -0.96 6.63 26.41
CA THR A 46 -0.67 6.95 25.01
C THR A 46 0.83 6.78 24.70
N GLU A 47 1.72 7.20 25.60
CA GLU A 47 3.17 7.00 25.43
C GLU A 47 3.55 5.52 25.31
N ARG A 48 2.96 4.64 26.14
CA ARG A 48 3.20 3.20 26.05
C ARG A 48 2.68 2.61 24.73
N GLN A 49 1.49 3.02 24.30
CA GLN A 49 0.89 2.56 23.05
C GLN A 49 1.74 2.96 21.84
N VAL A 50 2.16 4.23 21.77
CA VAL A 50 3.03 4.74 20.69
C VAL A 50 4.37 4.01 20.64
N ARG A 51 5.02 3.77 21.79
CA ARG A 51 6.26 2.97 21.85
C ARG A 51 6.07 1.59 21.25
N SER A 52 4.95 0.93 21.55
CA SER A 52 4.64 -0.40 21.02
C SER A 52 4.43 -0.36 19.50
N TYR A 53 3.62 0.58 19.00
CA TYR A 53 3.36 0.71 17.57
C TYR A 53 4.61 1.05 16.76
N LEU A 54 5.44 1.97 17.23
CA LEU A 54 6.70 2.31 16.56
C LEU A 54 7.71 1.18 16.60
N THR A 55 7.80 0.45 17.71
CA THR A 55 8.66 -0.74 17.79
C THR A 55 8.25 -1.76 16.73
N LEU A 56 6.96 -2.08 16.64
CA LEU A 56 6.46 -3.04 15.67
C LEU A 56 6.60 -2.55 14.23
N ALA A 57 6.31 -1.27 13.97
CA ALA A 57 6.47 -0.66 12.65
C ALA A 57 7.93 -0.71 12.18
N ASN A 58 8.87 -0.28 13.03
CA ASN A 58 10.31 -0.29 12.74
C ASN A 58 10.82 -1.72 12.49
N GLN A 59 10.42 -2.69 13.31
CA GLN A 59 10.79 -4.10 13.11
C GLN A 59 10.21 -4.67 11.82
N THR A 60 8.95 -4.37 11.52
CA THR A 60 8.27 -4.83 10.29
C THR A 60 8.96 -4.27 9.05
N VAL A 61 9.24 -2.97 9.02
CA VAL A 61 9.92 -2.33 7.88
C VAL A 61 11.35 -2.82 7.75
N SER A 62 12.06 -2.96 8.87
CA SER A 62 13.42 -3.50 8.85
C SER A 62 13.44 -4.92 8.29
N MET A 63 12.54 -5.80 8.74
CA MET A 63 12.42 -7.15 8.20
C MET A 63 12.11 -7.13 6.70
N LEU A 64 11.11 -6.35 6.28
CA LEU A 64 10.73 -6.23 4.88
C LEU A 64 11.88 -5.68 4.01
N PHE A 65 12.63 -4.70 4.51
CA PHE A 65 13.81 -4.16 3.85
C PHE A 65 14.87 -5.24 3.60
N HIS A 66 15.23 -6.04 4.62
CA HIS A 66 16.22 -7.12 4.46
C HIS A 66 15.70 -8.27 3.59
N LEU A 67 14.42 -8.62 3.65
CA LEU A 67 13.86 -9.69 2.82
C LEU A 67 13.81 -9.27 1.36
N THR A 68 13.37 -8.03 1.07
CA THR A 68 13.26 -7.54 -0.31
C THR A 68 14.61 -7.32 -0.98
N SER A 69 15.68 -7.08 -0.24
CA SER A 69 17.03 -6.99 -0.83
C SER A 69 17.54 -8.33 -1.36
N GLU A 70 17.11 -9.43 -0.76
CA GLU A 70 17.59 -10.78 -1.10
C GLU A 70 16.60 -11.57 -1.99
N ILE A 71 15.29 -11.47 -1.71
CA ILE A 71 14.25 -12.31 -2.32
C ILE A 71 13.04 -11.49 -2.79
N GLN A 72 13.10 -10.98 -4.02
CA GLN A 72 12.04 -10.14 -4.59
C GLN A 72 10.80 -10.94 -5.05
N GLY A 73 11.01 -12.13 -5.65
CA GLY A 73 9.98 -12.91 -6.31
C GLY A 73 8.68 -13.12 -5.51
N PRO A 74 8.73 -13.54 -4.23
CA PRO A 74 7.52 -13.71 -3.41
C PRO A 74 6.69 -12.43 -3.23
N PHE A 75 7.33 -11.26 -3.18
CA PHE A 75 6.66 -9.96 -3.01
C PHE A 75 6.05 -9.43 -4.30
N LEU A 76 6.51 -9.92 -5.45
CA LEU A 76 6.02 -9.57 -6.77
C LEU A 76 4.89 -10.49 -7.24
N ARG A 77 4.47 -11.47 -6.44
CA ARG A 77 3.31 -12.31 -6.78
C ARG A 77 2.03 -11.47 -6.89
N PRO A 78 1.12 -11.76 -7.85
CA PRO A 78 -0.12 -11.00 -8.05
C PRO A 78 -0.97 -10.82 -6.79
N GLU A 79 -0.97 -11.82 -5.90
CA GLU A 79 -1.72 -11.80 -4.64
C GLU A 79 -1.19 -10.81 -3.60
N ILE A 80 0.08 -10.42 -3.73
CA ILE A 80 0.84 -9.65 -2.74
C ILE A 80 1.15 -8.25 -3.27
N VAL A 81 1.61 -8.14 -4.51
CA VAL A 81 2.27 -6.94 -5.06
C VAL A 81 1.41 -5.68 -4.97
N ASP A 82 0.12 -5.77 -5.31
CA ASP A 82 -0.79 -4.62 -5.28
C ASP A 82 -1.05 -4.14 -3.84
N ARG A 83 -1.17 -5.07 -2.88
CA ARG A 83 -1.34 -4.74 -1.46
C ARG A 83 -0.06 -4.17 -0.84
N LEU A 84 1.08 -4.71 -1.23
CA LEU A 84 2.38 -4.22 -0.79
C LEU A 84 2.64 -2.82 -1.32
N ALA A 85 2.40 -2.57 -2.60
CA ALA A 85 2.52 -1.26 -3.22
C ALA A 85 1.59 -0.23 -2.56
N ALA A 86 0.31 -0.57 -2.35
CA ALA A 86 -0.63 0.31 -1.64
C ALA A 86 -0.19 0.59 -0.19
N MET A 87 0.33 -0.42 0.51
CA MET A 87 0.88 -0.23 1.85
C MET A 87 2.08 0.71 1.84
N LEU A 88 3.03 0.53 0.93
CA LEU A 88 4.20 1.40 0.81
C LEU A 88 3.78 2.84 0.45
N ASN A 89 2.85 3.02 -0.49
CA ASN A 89 2.35 4.34 -0.91
C ASN A 89 1.71 5.06 0.27
N PHE A 90 0.85 4.37 1.02
CA PHE A 90 0.22 4.93 2.20
C PHE A 90 1.25 5.42 3.22
N ASN A 91 2.30 4.64 3.51
CA ASN A 91 3.33 5.05 4.47
C ASN A 91 4.20 6.19 3.94
N LEU A 92 4.48 6.21 2.64
CA LEU A 92 5.18 7.32 2.01
C LEU A 92 4.36 8.61 2.15
N VAL A 93 3.04 8.57 1.96
CA VAL A 93 2.13 9.71 2.22
C VAL A 93 2.22 10.17 3.68
N GLN A 94 2.20 9.25 4.64
CA GLN A 94 2.30 9.62 6.07
C GLN A 94 3.62 10.33 6.38
N LEU A 95 4.75 9.86 5.83
CA LEU A 95 6.09 10.39 6.11
C LEU A 95 6.42 11.68 5.36
N CYS A 96 5.97 11.82 4.12
CA CYS A 96 6.20 13.00 3.29
C CYS A 96 5.13 14.08 3.51
N GLY A 97 3.99 13.72 4.10
CA GLY A 97 2.85 14.62 4.30
C GLY A 97 3.00 15.61 5.46
N PRO A 98 2.00 16.49 5.62
CA PRO A 98 1.97 17.51 6.69
C PRO A 98 1.91 16.89 8.09
N ARG A 99 1.35 15.67 8.23
CA ARG A 99 1.24 14.95 9.50
C ARG A 99 2.60 14.71 10.14
N CYS A 100 3.58 14.24 9.36
CA CYS A 100 4.94 14.01 9.84
C CYS A 100 5.76 15.31 9.92
N SER A 101 5.71 16.15 8.88
CA SER A 101 6.57 17.35 8.80
C SER A 101 6.26 18.43 9.85
N SER A 102 5.01 18.54 10.31
CA SER A 102 4.61 19.49 11.38
C SER A 102 4.85 18.95 12.81
N LEU A 103 5.13 17.66 12.94
CA LEU A 103 5.24 16.98 14.22
C LEU A 103 6.62 17.20 14.86
N LYS A 104 6.65 17.91 15.99
CA LYS A 104 7.84 18.05 16.83
C LYS A 104 7.68 17.16 18.06
N VAL A 105 8.39 16.04 18.07
CA VAL A 105 8.38 15.09 19.19
C VAL A 105 9.48 15.45 20.16
N ARG A 106 9.14 15.55 21.45
CA ARG A 106 10.13 15.72 22.52
C ARG A 106 10.75 14.36 22.84
N ASN A 107 12.07 14.30 22.91
CA ASN A 107 12.83 13.05 23.13
C ASN A 107 12.38 11.89 22.20
N PRO A 108 12.48 12.06 20.87
CA PRO A 108 11.96 11.10 19.89
C PRO A 108 12.56 9.69 20.02
N GLU A 109 13.81 9.59 20.47
CA GLU A 109 14.51 8.33 20.69
C GLU A 109 13.81 7.45 21.73
N SER A 110 13.21 8.04 22.77
CA SER A 110 12.46 7.30 23.80
C SER A 110 11.20 6.60 23.27
N TYR A 111 10.76 6.95 22.06
CA TYR A 111 9.66 6.32 21.35
C TYR A 111 10.12 5.41 20.20
N GLY A 112 11.42 5.41 19.88
CA GLY A 112 11.91 4.82 18.64
C GLY A 112 11.48 5.61 17.40
N TRP A 113 11.17 6.90 17.52
CA TRP A 113 10.75 7.74 16.41
C TRP A 113 11.95 8.22 15.59
N ALA A 114 12.22 7.54 14.48
CA ALA A 114 13.29 7.87 13.54
C ALA A 114 12.75 8.00 12.10
N PRO A 115 11.99 9.07 11.78
CA PRO A 115 11.27 9.19 10.51
C PRO A 115 12.18 9.17 9.29
N LYS A 116 13.41 9.71 9.40
CA LYS A 116 14.40 9.70 8.31
C LYS A 116 14.85 8.28 7.98
N THR A 117 15.15 7.48 9.00
CA THR A 117 15.55 6.07 8.84
C THR A 117 14.40 5.26 8.26
N LEU A 118 13.18 5.46 8.77
CA LEU A 118 12.00 4.77 8.28
C LEU A 118 11.70 5.11 6.81
N LEU A 119 11.80 6.38 6.43
CA LEU A 119 11.67 6.83 5.04
C LEU A 119 12.74 6.20 4.14
N ALA A 120 14.00 6.17 4.59
CA ALA A 120 15.10 5.56 3.84
C ALA A 120 14.84 4.08 3.56
N GLN A 121 14.38 3.32 4.57
CA GLN A 121 14.07 1.90 4.42
C GLN A 121 12.88 1.68 3.48
N ILE A 122 11.80 2.45 3.63
CA ILE A 122 10.62 2.35 2.75
C ILE A 122 11.01 2.63 1.31
N VAL A 123 11.71 3.73 1.03
CA VAL A 123 12.17 4.06 -0.32
C VAL A 123 13.13 3.01 -0.87
N SER A 124 13.95 2.40 -0.01
CA SER A 124 14.82 1.30 -0.45
C SER A 124 14.04 0.05 -0.82
N ILE A 125 12.95 -0.27 -0.10
CA ILE A 125 12.03 -1.36 -0.49
C ILE A 125 11.43 -1.11 -1.88
N TYR A 126 11.04 0.14 -2.20
CA TYR A 126 10.61 0.47 -3.58
C TYR A 126 11.67 0.14 -4.61
N ARG A 127 12.94 0.51 -4.34
CA ARG A 127 14.06 0.24 -5.25
C ARG A 127 14.41 -1.25 -5.34
N HIS A 128 14.28 -2.00 -4.24
CA HIS A 128 14.50 -3.44 -4.26
C HIS A 128 13.47 -4.15 -5.13
N LEU A 129 12.24 -3.65 -5.18
CA LEU A 129 11.15 -4.25 -5.95
C LEU A 129 11.01 -3.67 -7.37
N ASP A 130 11.84 -2.69 -7.75
CA ASP A 130 11.84 -2.15 -9.11
C ASP A 130 12.34 -3.20 -10.10
N THR A 131 11.46 -3.64 -10.98
CA THR A 131 11.74 -4.64 -12.02
C THR A 131 11.81 -4.01 -13.40
N GLU A 132 12.65 -4.55 -14.27
CA GLU A 132 12.83 -4.04 -15.64
C GLU A 132 11.53 -4.08 -16.46
N ASP A 133 10.70 -5.10 -16.28
CA ASP A 133 9.40 -5.26 -16.92
C ASP A 133 8.33 -4.28 -16.41
N GLY A 134 8.59 -3.55 -15.33
CA GLY A 134 7.70 -2.55 -14.77
C GLY A 134 6.53 -3.12 -13.96
N GLN A 135 6.57 -4.40 -13.59
CA GLN A 135 5.51 -5.05 -12.81
C GLN A 135 5.20 -4.30 -11.51
N PHE A 136 6.23 -3.94 -10.74
CA PHE A 136 6.04 -3.20 -9.48
C PHE A 136 5.61 -1.75 -9.72
N ALA A 137 6.14 -1.09 -10.74
CA ALA A 137 5.72 0.26 -11.13
C ALA A 137 4.23 0.31 -11.49
N LEU A 138 3.73 -0.72 -12.18
CA LEU A 138 2.31 -0.90 -12.45
C LEU A 138 1.51 -1.01 -11.14
N ALA A 139 1.91 -1.89 -10.22
CA ALA A 139 1.25 -2.06 -8.92
C ALA A 139 1.22 -0.76 -8.10
N VAL A 140 2.32 0.01 -8.11
CA VAL A 140 2.40 1.34 -7.49
C VAL A 140 1.40 2.32 -8.12
N SER A 141 1.31 2.35 -9.45
CA SER A 141 0.41 3.24 -10.19
C SER A 141 -1.08 2.84 -10.12
N LYS A 142 -1.38 1.60 -9.70
CA LYS A 142 -2.75 1.09 -9.53
C LYS A 142 -3.45 1.63 -8.28
N ASP A 143 -2.69 2.13 -7.30
CA ASP A 143 -3.28 2.61 -6.05
C ASP A 143 -3.74 4.06 -6.16
N ASP A 144 -4.91 4.25 -6.76
CA ASP A 144 -5.52 5.57 -7.02
C ASP A 144 -5.82 6.38 -5.73
N ARG A 145 -5.69 5.76 -4.54
CA ARG A 145 -5.92 6.40 -3.24
C ARG A 145 -4.72 7.18 -2.73
N CYS A 146 -3.50 6.65 -2.91
CA CYS A 146 -2.30 7.22 -2.31
C CYS A 146 -1.25 7.60 -3.36
N TYR A 147 -1.24 6.95 -4.52
CA TYR A 147 -0.25 7.24 -5.56
C TYR A 147 -0.49 8.64 -6.16
N SER A 148 0.61 9.38 -6.32
CA SER A 148 0.68 10.55 -7.20
C SER A 148 2.14 10.76 -7.59
N GLN A 149 2.39 11.34 -8.77
CA GLN A 149 3.73 11.73 -9.17
C GLN A 149 4.34 12.73 -8.16
N ASP A 150 3.52 13.66 -7.66
CA ASP A 150 3.92 14.64 -6.66
C ASP A 150 4.44 14.00 -5.37
N LEU A 151 3.88 12.86 -4.94
CA LEU A 151 4.37 12.13 -3.77
C LEU A 151 5.82 11.69 -3.94
N PHE A 152 6.18 11.15 -5.10
CA PHE A 152 7.54 10.71 -5.41
C PHE A 152 8.50 11.90 -5.48
N THR A 153 8.07 13.01 -6.10
CA THR A 153 8.85 14.25 -6.15
C THR A 153 9.08 14.83 -4.75
N GLN A 154 8.05 14.84 -3.89
CA GLN A 154 8.17 15.29 -2.49
C GLN A 154 9.11 14.40 -1.69
N ALA A 155 9.01 13.08 -1.83
CA ALA A 155 9.92 12.13 -1.19
C ALA A 155 11.37 12.36 -1.62
N HIS A 156 11.62 12.53 -2.94
CA HIS A 156 12.93 12.85 -3.48
C HIS A 156 13.50 14.14 -2.87
N MET A 157 12.72 15.22 -2.89
CA MET A 157 13.13 16.52 -2.33
C MET A 157 13.47 16.41 -0.84
N LEU A 158 12.66 15.69 -0.06
CA LEU A 158 12.87 15.52 1.37
C LEU A 158 14.15 14.73 1.68
N MET A 159 14.39 13.64 0.95
CA MET A 159 15.59 12.82 1.10
C MET A 159 16.85 13.57 0.67
N SER A 160 16.79 14.31 -0.43
CA SER A 160 17.88 15.15 -0.91
C SER A 160 18.23 16.26 0.10
N ARG A 161 17.22 17.01 0.57
CA ARG A 161 17.39 18.09 1.55
C ARG A 161 18.07 17.63 2.85
N HIS A 162 17.80 16.40 3.28
CA HIS A 162 18.32 15.86 4.53
C HIS A 162 19.48 14.88 4.35
N ALA A 163 20.00 14.71 3.13
CA ALA A 163 21.06 13.77 2.78
C ALA A 163 20.81 12.36 3.33
N ILE A 164 19.57 11.87 3.18
CA ILE A 164 19.13 10.57 3.72
C ILE A 164 19.69 9.41 2.88
N GLN A 165 19.80 9.61 1.57
CA GLN A 165 20.27 8.63 0.59
C GLN A 165 21.29 9.26 -0.35
N THR A 166 22.06 8.42 -1.03
CA THR A 166 23.06 8.87 -2.01
C THR A 166 22.39 9.36 -3.31
N PRO A 167 23.08 10.19 -4.12
CA PRO A 167 22.53 10.66 -5.39
C PRO A 167 22.13 9.54 -6.35
N GLU A 168 22.87 8.43 -6.38
CA GLU A 168 22.56 7.28 -7.23
C GLU A 168 21.26 6.58 -6.79
N GLU A 169 21.06 6.44 -5.49
CA GLU A 169 19.84 5.84 -4.95
C GLU A 169 18.60 6.71 -5.22
N LEU A 170 18.76 8.03 -5.12
CA LEU A 170 17.72 8.99 -5.46
C LEU A 170 17.38 8.98 -6.96
N ASP A 171 18.38 8.83 -7.83
CA ASP A 171 18.17 8.68 -9.28
C ASP A 171 17.37 7.40 -9.59
N ARG A 172 17.77 6.26 -9.01
CA ARG A 172 17.04 4.98 -9.14
C ARG A 172 15.58 5.11 -8.69
N PHE A 173 15.32 5.73 -7.54
CA PHE A 173 13.95 5.96 -7.07
C PHE A 173 13.15 6.87 -8.02
N SER A 174 13.80 7.89 -8.58
CA SER A 174 13.15 8.81 -9.53
C SER A 174 12.79 8.12 -10.84
N ARG A 175 13.64 7.21 -11.33
CA ARG A 175 13.33 6.37 -12.50
C ARG A 175 12.11 5.49 -12.28
N LEU A 176 11.99 4.86 -11.11
CA LEU A 176 10.79 4.10 -10.76
C LEU A 176 9.53 4.99 -10.76
N GLY A 177 9.63 6.19 -10.16
CA GLY A 177 8.53 7.17 -10.16
C GLY A 177 8.08 7.56 -11.57
N ALA A 178 9.03 7.84 -12.46
CA ALA A 178 8.76 8.16 -13.87
C ALA A 178 8.15 6.97 -14.63
N LYS A 179 8.60 5.75 -14.33
CA LYS A 179 8.03 4.51 -14.90
C LYS A 179 6.58 4.31 -14.47
N ALA A 180 6.29 4.49 -13.18
CA ALA A 180 4.94 4.41 -12.66
C ALA A 180 4.02 5.49 -13.25
N GLU A 181 4.54 6.69 -13.50
CA GLU A 181 3.80 7.79 -14.11
C GLU A 181 3.46 7.50 -15.58
N GLU A 182 4.44 7.01 -16.35
CA GLU A 182 4.21 6.64 -17.75
C GLU A 182 3.18 5.51 -17.86
N ILE A 183 3.28 4.50 -16.98
CA ILE A 183 2.28 3.43 -16.89
C ILE A 183 0.92 3.99 -16.50
N SER A 184 0.85 4.91 -15.53
CA SER A 184 -0.40 5.55 -15.12
C SER A 184 -1.07 6.32 -16.26
N LYS A 185 -0.30 7.05 -17.08
CA LYS A 185 -0.81 7.82 -18.23
C LYS A 185 -1.26 6.93 -19.38
N THR A 186 -0.53 5.84 -19.63
CA THR A 186 -0.82 4.90 -20.72
C THR A 186 -1.89 3.90 -20.34
N ARG A 187 -2.10 3.66 -19.04
CA ARG A 187 -3.23 2.91 -18.47
C ARG A 187 -4.52 3.61 -18.84
N THR A 188 -5.02 3.21 -19.99
CA THR A 188 -6.31 3.60 -20.47
C THR A 188 -7.33 2.80 -19.66
N GLU A 189 -8.16 3.47 -18.87
CA GLU A 189 -9.33 2.82 -18.27
C GLU A 189 -10.32 2.52 -19.40
N VAL A 190 -10.15 1.34 -19.99
CA VAL A 190 -11.07 0.82 -20.98
C VAL A 190 -12.36 0.50 -20.23
N ASP A 191 -13.39 1.27 -20.54
CA ASP A 191 -14.74 0.95 -20.12
C ASP A 191 -15.20 -0.29 -20.90
N TYR A 192 -15.07 -1.44 -20.24
CA TYR A 192 -15.51 -2.73 -20.75
C TYR A 192 -17.04 -2.85 -20.81
N GLY A 193 -17.78 -1.89 -20.22
CA GLY A 193 -19.23 -1.90 -20.13
C GLY A 193 -19.73 -3.09 -19.31
N GLU A 194 -20.83 -3.70 -19.77
CA GLU A 194 -21.40 -4.88 -19.13
C GLU A 194 -20.52 -6.12 -19.41
N ILE A 195 -19.84 -6.58 -18.36
CA ILE A 195 -19.01 -7.78 -18.37
C ILE A 195 -19.93 -9.01 -18.28
N PRO A 196 -19.81 -10.00 -19.17
CA PRO A 196 -20.52 -11.28 -19.04
C PRO A 196 -20.24 -11.93 -17.68
N SER A 197 -21.28 -12.39 -16.99
CA SER A 197 -21.16 -12.96 -15.64
C SER A 197 -20.19 -14.14 -15.55
N GLU A 198 -20.08 -14.93 -16.62
CA GLU A 198 -19.13 -16.04 -16.75
C GLU A 198 -17.64 -15.63 -16.79
N PHE A 199 -17.35 -14.35 -17.02
CA PHE A 199 -16.00 -13.78 -16.96
C PHE A 199 -15.71 -13.10 -15.61
N CYS A 200 -16.73 -12.98 -14.75
CA CYS A 200 -16.60 -12.40 -13.43
C CYS A 200 -16.18 -13.44 -12.39
N ASP A 201 -15.28 -13.04 -11.50
CA ASP A 201 -14.89 -13.77 -10.30
C ASP A 201 -16.12 -13.95 -9.39
N THR A 202 -16.46 -15.19 -9.08
CA THR A 202 -17.65 -15.50 -8.27
C THR A 202 -17.59 -15.04 -6.81
N LEU A 203 -16.40 -14.65 -6.31
CA LEU A 203 -16.20 -14.17 -4.94
C LEU A 203 -16.28 -12.65 -4.83
N ILE A 204 -15.71 -11.91 -5.79
CA ILE A 204 -15.59 -10.44 -5.73
C ILE A 204 -16.27 -9.69 -6.88
N ASP A 205 -16.89 -10.41 -7.81
CA ASP A 205 -17.67 -9.87 -8.94
C ASP A 205 -16.86 -8.91 -9.84
N THR A 206 -15.61 -9.30 -10.13
CA THR A 206 -14.71 -8.54 -11.02
C THR A 206 -14.24 -9.40 -12.18
N LEU A 207 -13.95 -8.78 -13.32
CA LEU A 207 -13.36 -9.46 -14.48
C LEU A 207 -12.09 -10.25 -14.11
N MET A 208 -12.06 -11.55 -14.41
CA MET A 208 -10.90 -12.41 -14.13
C MET A 208 -9.76 -12.18 -15.14
N ASP A 209 -8.52 -12.45 -14.73
CA ASP A 209 -7.33 -12.49 -15.58
C ASP A 209 -6.80 -13.93 -15.74
N ASP A 210 -6.83 -14.72 -14.68
CA ASP A 210 -6.40 -16.11 -14.66
C ASP A 210 -7.45 -17.01 -13.96
N PRO A 211 -8.52 -17.39 -14.67
CA PRO A 211 -9.63 -18.15 -14.08
C PRO A 211 -9.21 -19.54 -13.64
N VAL A 212 -9.57 -19.90 -12.41
CA VAL A 212 -9.41 -21.24 -11.83
C VAL A 212 -10.72 -21.72 -11.23
N MET A 213 -10.95 -23.02 -11.28
CA MET A 213 -12.10 -23.68 -10.68
C MET A 213 -11.72 -24.35 -9.36
N LEU A 214 -12.55 -24.16 -8.34
CA LEU A 214 -12.43 -24.84 -7.07
C LEU A 214 -13.06 -26.24 -7.18
N PRO A 215 -12.38 -27.32 -6.76
CA PRO A 215 -12.81 -28.69 -7.05
C PRO A 215 -14.13 -29.08 -6.39
N GLN A 216 -14.45 -28.55 -5.21
CA GLN A 216 -15.63 -28.98 -4.45
C GLN A 216 -16.82 -28.05 -4.66
N SER A 217 -16.64 -26.73 -4.51
CA SER A 217 -17.71 -25.75 -4.76
C SER A 217 -18.02 -25.57 -6.24
N GLN A 218 -17.10 -25.99 -7.15
CA GLN A 218 -17.16 -25.73 -8.59
C GLN A 218 -17.25 -24.23 -8.92
N ALA A 219 -16.93 -23.36 -7.94
CA ALA A 219 -16.87 -21.93 -8.14
C ALA A 219 -15.68 -21.58 -9.02
N VAL A 220 -15.87 -20.61 -9.91
CA VAL A 220 -14.82 -20.08 -10.77
C VAL A 220 -14.41 -18.71 -10.24
N VAL A 221 -13.12 -18.56 -9.94
CA VAL A 221 -12.55 -17.36 -9.32
C VAL A 221 -11.23 -17.03 -10.02
N ASP A 222 -10.78 -15.80 -9.89
CA ASP A 222 -9.43 -15.44 -10.32
C ASP A 222 -8.40 -16.10 -9.41
N ARG A 223 -7.30 -16.61 -9.99
CA ARG A 223 -6.22 -17.24 -9.23
C ARG A 223 -5.72 -16.33 -8.12
N SER A 224 -5.53 -15.04 -8.40
CA SER A 224 -4.99 -14.11 -7.40
C SER A 224 -5.97 -13.91 -6.23
N THR A 225 -7.27 -13.94 -6.50
CA THR A 225 -8.33 -13.85 -5.50
C THR A 225 -8.30 -15.05 -4.55
N ILE A 226 -8.28 -16.27 -5.07
CA ILE A 226 -8.28 -17.48 -4.22
C ILE A 226 -6.95 -17.67 -3.49
N MET A 227 -5.83 -17.41 -4.15
CA MET A 227 -4.52 -17.56 -3.53
C MET A 227 -4.36 -16.62 -2.33
N ARG A 228 -4.95 -15.43 -2.39
CA ARG A 228 -5.01 -14.49 -1.27
C ARG A 228 -5.85 -14.98 -0.10
N HIS A 229 -6.92 -15.73 -0.36
CA HIS A 229 -7.67 -16.41 0.70
C HIS A 229 -6.82 -17.51 1.33
N LEU A 230 -6.19 -18.35 0.50
CA LEU A 230 -5.33 -19.47 0.93
C LEU A 230 -4.11 -19.04 1.76
N LEU A 231 -3.57 -17.84 1.53
CA LEU A 231 -2.51 -17.25 2.39
C LEU A 231 -2.96 -17.00 3.84
N ASN A 232 -4.27 -16.87 4.07
CA ASN A 232 -4.84 -16.68 5.41
C ASN A 232 -5.49 -17.95 5.95
N GLN A 233 -6.18 -18.70 5.08
CA GLN A 233 -6.95 -19.89 5.43
C GLN A 233 -6.93 -20.90 4.27
N GLU A 234 -6.38 -22.09 4.51
CA GLU A 234 -6.30 -23.20 3.54
C GLU A 234 -7.65 -23.92 3.36
N THR A 235 -8.69 -23.15 3.00
CA THR A 235 -10.05 -23.64 2.82
C THR A 235 -10.70 -23.05 1.57
N ASP A 236 -11.74 -23.68 1.06
CA ASP A 236 -12.62 -23.12 0.04
C ASP A 236 -13.54 -22.06 0.69
N PRO A 237 -13.61 -20.82 0.16
CA PRO A 237 -14.37 -19.74 0.78
C PRO A 237 -15.90 -19.94 0.74
N PHE A 238 -16.41 -20.84 -0.12
CA PHE A 238 -17.84 -21.09 -0.29
C PHE A 238 -18.38 -22.19 0.62
N ASN A 239 -17.59 -23.23 0.88
CA ASN A 239 -18.03 -24.39 1.67
C ASN A 239 -17.16 -24.68 2.92
N ARG A 240 -16.03 -23.97 3.09
CA ARG A 240 -15.07 -24.07 4.20
C ARG A 240 -14.34 -25.42 4.30
N MET A 241 -14.39 -26.25 3.26
CA MET A 241 -13.64 -27.49 3.20
C MET A 241 -12.15 -27.21 2.94
N PRO A 242 -11.22 -28.08 3.37
CA PRO A 242 -9.80 -27.90 3.10
C PRO A 242 -9.52 -27.76 1.60
N LEU A 243 -8.67 -26.80 1.25
CA LEU A 243 -8.28 -26.52 -0.13
C LEU A 243 -6.84 -26.01 -0.17
N THR A 244 -6.04 -26.54 -1.09
CA THR A 244 -4.65 -26.14 -1.32
C THR A 244 -4.45 -25.60 -2.73
N GLU A 245 -3.36 -24.85 -2.94
CA GLU A 245 -3.00 -24.27 -4.25
C GLU A 245 -2.89 -25.32 -5.36
N SER A 246 -2.38 -26.51 -5.04
CA SER A 246 -2.22 -27.61 -6.00
C SER A 246 -3.53 -28.22 -6.49
N GLU A 247 -4.62 -28.00 -5.76
CA GLU A 247 -5.95 -28.54 -6.11
C GLU A 247 -6.75 -27.60 -7.01
N LEU A 248 -6.25 -26.38 -7.26
CA LEU A 248 -6.88 -25.42 -8.16
C LEU A 248 -6.81 -25.90 -9.60
N ILE A 249 -7.98 -26.01 -10.26
CA ILE A 249 -8.08 -26.49 -11.64
C ILE A 249 -8.00 -25.30 -12.60
N PRO A 250 -6.94 -25.13 -13.41
CA PRO A 250 -6.86 -24.02 -14.36
C PRO A 250 -7.92 -24.16 -15.47
N LEU A 251 -8.49 -23.03 -15.90
CA LEU A 251 -9.47 -22.99 -17.00
C LEU A 251 -8.90 -22.27 -18.24
N PRO A 252 -7.99 -22.89 -19.01
CA PRO A 252 -7.31 -22.24 -20.14
C PRO A 252 -8.28 -21.79 -21.25
N ASP A 253 -9.35 -22.55 -21.50
CA ASP A 253 -10.35 -22.19 -22.50
C ASP A 253 -11.12 -20.93 -22.10
N LEU A 254 -11.51 -20.83 -20.82
CA LEU A 254 -12.16 -19.63 -20.29
C LEU A 254 -11.21 -18.43 -20.33
N LYS A 255 -9.95 -18.63 -19.97
CA LYS A 255 -8.90 -17.60 -20.07
C LYS A 255 -8.76 -17.08 -21.51
N ALA A 256 -8.71 -17.96 -22.49
CA ALA A 256 -8.62 -17.58 -23.90
C ALA A 256 -9.85 -16.78 -24.37
N ARG A 257 -11.05 -17.16 -23.92
CA ARG A 257 -12.30 -16.41 -24.19
C ARG A 257 -12.28 -15.03 -23.56
N ILE A 258 -11.84 -14.91 -22.30
CA ILE A 258 -11.70 -13.62 -21.61
C ILE A 258 -10.70 -12.71 -22.34
N ILE A 259 -9.54 -13.24 -22.74
CA ILE A 259 -8.52 -12.46 -23.48
C ILE A 259 -9.09 -11.97 -24.82
N SER A 260 -9.74 -12.85 -25.57
CA SER A 260 -10.36 -12.50 -26.86
C SER A 260 -11.40 -11.39 -26.67
N TRP A 261 -12.30 -11.57 -25.69
CA TRP A 261 -13.31 -10.58 -25.35
C TRP A 261 -12.71 -9.23 -24.92
N LYS A 262 -11.67 -9.23 -24.08
CA LYS A 262 -10.95 -8.01 -23.67
C LYS A 262 -10.44 -7.27 -24.91
N SER A 263 -9.70 -7.96 -25.78
CA SER A 263 -9.13 -7.35 -26.99
C SER A 263 -10.19 -6.76 -27.95
N GLU A 264 -11.32 -7.44 -28.12
CA GLU A 264 -12.44 -6.94 -28.92
C GLU A 264 -13.03 -5.66 -28.31
N ARG A 265 -13.23 -5.63 -26.99
CA ARG A 265 -13.74 -4.46 -26.27
C ARG A 265 -12.78 -3.28 -26.31
N GLU A 266 -11.48 -3.53 -26.14
CA GLU A 266 -10.45 -2.51 -26.25
C GLU A 266 -10.40 -1.90 -27.66
N ALA A 267 -10.50 -2.71 -28.71
CA ALA A 267 -10.55 -2.24 -30.09
C ALA A 267 -11.80 -1.37 -30.34
N GLN A 268 -12.97 -1.82 -29.90
CA GLN A 268 -14.23 -1.05 -29.98
C GLN A 268 -14.14 0.27 -29.21
N TRP A 269 -13.54 0.26 -28.02
CA TRP A 269 -13.34 1.46 -27.22
C TRP A 269 -12.40 2.44 -27.95
N LYS A 270 -11.27 1.98 -28.49
CA LYS A 270 -10.31 2.82 -29.24
C LYS A 270 -10.95 3.45 -30.48
N CYS A 271 -11.73 2.70 -31.27
CA CYS A 271 -12.46 3.24 -32.41
C CYS A 271 -13.43 4.37 -31.99
N ARG A 272 -14.23 4.15 -30.94
CA ARG A 272 -15.17 5.16 -30.42
C ARG A 272 -14.47 6.44 -29.93
N GLN A 273 -13.26 6.34 -29.38
CA GLN A 273 -12.50 7.51 -28.95
C GLN A 273 -11.92 8.31 -30.11
N LEU A 274 -11.55 7.64 -31.21
CA LEU A 274 -11.08 8.30 -32.43
C LEU A 274 -12.21 9.08 -33.12
N GLU A 275 -13.41 8.49 -33.20
CA GLU A 275 -14.60 9.16 -33.76
C GLU A 275 -14.94 10.45 -32.99
N LYS A 276 -14.94 10.40 -31.65
CA LYS A 276 -15.20 11.58 -30.80
C LYS A 276 -14.18 12.72 -30.96
N LYS A 277 -12.92 12.39 -31.29
CA LYS A 277 -11.88 13.40 -31.53
C LYS A 277 -11.92 14.00 -32.94
N GLY A 278 -12.57 13.36 -33.90
CA GLY A 278 -12.73 13.87 -35.26
C GLY A 278 -13.87 14.88 -35.42
N ASP A 279 -14.86 14.85 -34.53
CA ASP A 279 -16.03 15.74 -34.51
C ASP A 279 -15.89 16.97 -33.58
N SER A 280 -14.72 17.16 -32.95
CA SER A 280 -14.39 18.32 -32.08
C SER A 280 -13.34 19.22 -32.72
#